data_AF-A0A6B2C6P8-F1
#
_entry.id   AF-A0A6B2C6P8-F1
#
_cell.length_a   1.000
_cell.length_b   1.000
_cell.length_c   1.000
_cell.angle_alpha   90.00
_cell.angle_beta   90.00
_cell.angle_gamma   90.00
#
_symmetry.space_group_name_H-M   'P 1'
#
loop_
_entity.id
_entity.type
_entity.pdbx_description
1 polymer ?
#
loop_
_entity_poly.entity_id
_entity_poly.type
_entity_poly.pdbx_seq_one_letter_code
_entity_poly.pdbx_strand_id
1 'polypeptide(L)'
;MLIEATFFKLSDYFQSIESPSELYEEQVAFIFAVALYQELQNRGFSFLLPYIQLGRPYPNERNKRVDIYFRIPKNKLPPEILHRWAESGVCEENWIEVKFFGSAERSLSNKTKTKNIALILTDLLRLKYYVNEGGKYLLLVFNRDPQYYLSKRDYLKYLLEPGTHKIVLNIADETKTILETIKKHFRDQIDTNIIELETLTHTIKPLPVKGLIITSPDTVPLKKSLEGLPRLEPQYHFYLIRILEFIEYFT
;
A
#
# COMPACT_ATOMS: atom_id res chain seq x y z
N MET A 1 7.65 9.96 -11.99
CA MET A 1 6.96 8.69 -12.31
C MET A 1 5.45 8.86 -12.05
N LEU A 2 4.55 8.16 -12.76
CA LEU A 2 3.10 8.49 -12.77
C LEU A 2 2.41 8.07 -11.47
N ILE A 3 2.61 6.83 -11.01
CA ILE A 3 2.01 6.29 -9.79
C ILE A 3 2.49 7.07 -8.57
N GLU A 4 3.76 7.45 -8.55
CA GLU A 4 4.41 8.20 -7.49
C GLU A 4 3.93 9.66 -7.48
N ALA A 5 3.73 10.28 -8.65
CA ALA A 5 3.11 11.59 -8.74
C ALA A 5 1.65 11.56 -8.24
N THR A 6 0.90 10.51 -8.60
CA THR A 6 -0.44 10.27 -8.05
C THR A 6 -0.40 10.10 -6.53
N PHE A 7 0.55 9.33 -6.02
CA PHE A 7 0.74 9.13 -4.58
C PHE A 7 0.98 10.45 -3.84
N PHE A 8 1.86 11.32 -4.32
CA PHE A 8 2.10 12.61 -3.65
C PHE A 8 0.88 13.55 -3.64
N LYS A 9 -0.10 13.33 -4.53
CA LYS A 9 -1.38 14.06 -4.54
C LYS A 9 -2.47 13.38 -3.71
N LEU A 10 -2.24 12.16 -3.22
CA LEU A 10 -3.24 11.37 -2.50
C LEU A 10 -3.75 12.09 -1.25
N SER A 11 -2.89 12.86 -0.57
CA SER A 11 -3.28 13.67 0.59
C SER A 11 -4.41 14.64 0.28
N ASP A 12 -4.43 15.23 -0.92
CA ASP A 12 -5.41 16.24 -1.29
C ASP A 12 -6.80 15.62 -1.45
N TYR A 13 -6.86 14.39 -1.99
CA TYR A 13 -8.10 13.63 -2.06
C TYR A 13 -8.61 13.26 -0.66
N PHE A 14 -7.73 12.88 0.26
CA PHE A 14 -8.13 12.52 1.62
C PHE A 14 -8.64 13.73 2.44
N GLN A 15 -8.14 14.95 2.16
CA GLN A 15 -8.67 16.18 2.77
C GLN A 15 -10.11 16.50 2.32
N SER A 16 -10.52 16.02 1.14
CA SER A 16 -11.85 16.29 0.58
C SER A 16 -12.95 15.33 1.08
N ILE A 17 -12.58 14.31 1.87
CA ILE A 17 -13.51 13.28 2.34
C ILE A 17 -14.24 13.80 3.58
N GLU A 18 -15.57 13.81 3.53
CA GLU A 18 -16.43 14.31 4.62
C GLU A 18 -16.37 13.45 5.89
N SER A 19 -16.10 12.15 5.77
CA SER A 19 -16.04 11.23 6.91
C SER A 19 -14.85 10.26 6.81
N PRO A 20 -13.61 10.74 7.05
CA PRO A 20 -12.40 9.92 6.88
C PRO A 20 -12.33 8.72 7.83
N SER A 21 -12.94 8.80 9.03
CA SER A 21 -13.04 7.69 9.97
C SER A 21 -13.87 6.52 9.45
N GLU A 22 -14.70 6.76 8.43
CA GLU A 22 -15.58 5.74 7.89
C GLU A 22 -14.97 4.96 6.74
N LEU A 23 -13.77 5.32 6.29
CA LEU A 23 -13.14 4.72 5.13
C LEU A 23 -12.93 3.22 5.29
N TYR A 24 -13.10 2.52 4.18
CA TYR A 24 -12.75 1.12 4.03
C TYR A 24 -11.63 0.97 3.00
N GLU A 25 -10.92 -0.16 3.05
CA GLU A 25 -9.82 -0.47 2.14
C GLU A 25 -10.20 -0.36 0.67
N GLU A 26 -11.38 -0.88 0.29
CA GLU A 26 -11.91 -0.79 -1.07
C GLU A 26 -12.13 0.66 -1.52
N GLN A 27 -12.53 1.55 -0.60
CA GLN A 27 -12.69 2.98 -0.90
C GLN A 27 -11.33 3.65 -1.09
N VAL A 28 -10.32 3.29 -0.30
CA VAL A 28 -8.94 3.79 -0.49
C VAL A 28 -8.39 3.36 -1.84
N ALA A 29 -8.61 2.09 -2.23
CA ALA A 29 -8.22 1.59 -3.55
C ALA A 29 -8.95 2.34 -4.68
N PHE A 30 -10.26 2.57 -4.53
CA PHE A 30 -11.03 3.36 -5.49
C PHE A 30 -10.53 4.81 -5.60
N ILE A 31 -10.26 5.49 -4.48
CA ILE A 31 -9.69 6.85 -4.47
C ILE A 31 -8.36 6.88 -5.22
N PHE A 32 -7.47 5.92 -4.96
CA PHE A 32 -6.18 5.88 -5.64
C PHE A 32 -6.32 5.62 -7.14
N ALA A 33 -7.25 4.73 -7.55
CA ALA A 33 -7.57 4.49 -8.95
C ALA A 33 -8.12 5.74 -9.66
N VAL A 34 -8.97 6.52 -8.99
CA VAL A 34 -9.46 7.82 -9.51
C VAL A 34 -8.33 8.82 -9.63
N ALA A 35 -7.41 8.87 -8.66
CA ALA A 35 -6.26 9.75 -8.70
C ALA A 35 -5.29 9.39 -9.86
N LEU A 36 -5.09 8.08 -10.16
CA LEU A 36 -4.34 7.62 -11.32
C LEU A 36 -4.99 8.08 -12.63
N TYR A 37 -6.32 7.96 -12.71
CA TYR A 37 -7.10 8.41 -13.86
C TYR A 37 -6.93 9.91 -14.09
N GLN A 38 -7.05 10.74 -13.05
CA GLN A 38 -6.92 12.19 -13.15
C GLN A 38 -5.49 12.59 -13.53
N GLU A 39 -4.47 11.92 -13.00
CA GLU A 39 -3.08 12.19 -13.38
C GLU A 39 -2.82 11.88 -14.86
N LEU A 40 -3.42 10.82 -15.39
CA LEU A 40 -3.37 10.53 -16.82
C LEU A 40 -4.12 11.59 -17.65
N GLN A 41 -5.31 12.02 -17.23
CA GLN A 41 -6.05 13.08 -17.93
C GLN A 41 -5.25 14.39 -17.95
N ASN A 42 -4.63 14.77 -16.83
CA ASN A 42 -3.79 15.97 -16.72
C ASN A 42 -2.57 15.92 -17.64
N ARG A 43 -2.13 14.72 -18.02
CA ARG A 43 -1.03 14.49 -18.98
C ARG A 43 -1.52 14.33 -20.42
N GLY A 44 -2.81 14.58 -20.68
CA GLY A 44 -3.39 14.61 -22.03
C GLY A 44 -3.78 13.24 -22.59
N PHE A 45 -3.85 12.19 -21.76
CA PHE A 45 -4.28 10.87 -22.24
C PHE A 45 -5.81 10.81 -22.39
N SER A 46 -6.29 10.31 -23.54
CA SER A 46 -7.72 10.11 -23.82
C SER A 46 -8.13 8.64 -23.71
N PHE A 47 -9.42 8.38 -23.43
CA PHE A 47 -10.03 7.03 -23.36
C PHE A 47 -9.33 6.06 -22.40
N LEU A 48 -9.33 6.41 -21.11
CA LEU A 48 -8.48 5.79 -20.09
C LEU A 48 -9.13 4.67 -19.26
N LEU A 49 -10.46 4.57 -19.26
CA LEU A 49 -11.19 3.58 -18.47
C LEU A 49 -10.75 2.11 -18.68
N PRO A 50 -10.37 1.62 -19.88
CA PRO A 50 -9.95 0.22 -20.03
C PRO A 50 -8.59 -0.10 -19.37
N TYR A 51 -7.85 0.91 -18.96
CA TYR A 51 -6.46 0.80 -18.49
C TYR A 51 -6.34 0.71 -16.98
N ILE A 52 -7.37 1.06 -16.22
CA ILE A 52 -7.41 0.94 -14.77
C ILE A 52 -8.50 -0.08 -14.45
N GLN A 53 -8.12 -1.20 -13.84
CA GLN A 53 -9.01 -2.30 -13.52
C GLN A 53 -8.92 -2.62 -12.05
N LEU A 54 -10.04 -2.54 -11.34
CA LEU A 54 -10.12 -2.98 -9.95
C LEU A 54 -10.35 -4.49 -9.90
N GLY A 55 -9.65 -5.19 -9.01
CA GLY A 55 -9.82 -6.63 -8.86
C GLY A 55 -9.41 -7.40 -10.12
N ARG A 56 -8.29 -7.11 -10.78
CA ARG A 56 -7.85 -7.94 -11.92
C ARG A 56 -7.25 -9.26 -11.40
N PRO A 57 -7.57 -10.42 -11.99
CA PRO A 57 -6.88 -11.67 -11.63
C PRO A 57 -5.37 -11.58 -11.83
N TYR A 58 -4.59 -12.15 -10.91
CA TYR A 58 -3.14 -12.27 -11.09
C TYR A 58 -2.81 -13.21 -12.26
N PRO A 59 -1.67 -12.99 -12.96
CA PRO A 59 -1.29 -13.82 -14.10
C PRO A 59 -0.94 -15.25 -13.69
N ASN A 60 -0.23 -15.43 -12.58
CA ASN A 60 0.20 -16.76 -12.10
C ASN A 60 -0.78 -17.42 -11.11
N GLU A 61 -1.78 -16.69 -10.61
CA GLU A 61 -2.77 -17.21 -9.66
C GLU A 61 -4.15 -16.61 -9.93
N ARG A 62 -4.88 -17.22 -10.87
CA ARG A 62 -6.15 -16.67 -11.40
C ARG A 62 -7.28 -16.60 -10.36
N ASN A 63 -7.20 -17.37 -9.26
CA ASN A 63 -8.20 -17.34 -8.20
C ASN A 63 -8.00 -16.16 -7.22
N LYS A 64 -6.89 -15.45 -7.35
CA LYS A 64 -6.58 -14.26 -6.57
C LYS A 64 -6.61 -13.04 -7.48
N ARG A 65 -6.99 -11.90 -6.91
CA ARG A 65 -7.19 -10.65 -7.65
C ARG A 65 -6.40 -9.53 -6.98
N VAL A 66 -5.68 -8.74 -7.76
CA VAL A 66 -4.98 -7.54 -7.30
C VAL A 66 -6.00 -6.43 -7.08
N ASP A 67 -5.78 -5.58 -6.07
CA ASP A 67 -6.69 -4.47 -5.77
C ASP A 67 -6.82 -3.51 -6.96
N ILE A 68 -5.68 -3.06 -7.52
CA ILE A 68 -5.66 -2.20 -8.69
C ILE A 68 -4.64 -2.73 -9.70
N TYR A 69 -5.09 -2.95 -10.92
CA TYR A 69 -4.24 -3.13 -12.07
C TYR A 69 -4.25 -1.87 -12.93
N PHE A 70 -3.07 -1.45 -13.36
CA PHE A 70 -2.91 -0.25 -14.17
C PHE A 70 -1.99 -0.49 -15.37
N ARG A 71 -2.54 -0.33 -16.58
CA ARG A 71 -1.81 -0.46 -17.84
C ARG A 71 -1.65 0.89 -18.53
N ILE A 72 -0.42 1.32 -18.78
CA ILE A 72 -0.19 2.53 -19.56
C ILE A 72 -0.21 2.19 -21.06
N PRO A 73 -1.05 2.83 -21.88
CA PRO A 73 -1.16 2.51 -23.31
C PRO A 73 0.01 3.08 -24.12
N LYS A 74 1.14 2.36 -24.19
CA LYS A 74 2.35 2.80 -24.93
C LYS A 74 2.06 3.19 -26.36
N ASN A 75 1.26 2.37 -27.05
CA ASN A 75 0.93 2.54 -28.47
C ASN A 75 0.07 3.78 -28.75
N LYS A 76 -0.44 4.46 -27.73
CA LYS A 76 -1.17 5.72 -27.84
C LYS A 76 -0.35 6.92 -27.35
N LEU A 77 0.91 6.71 -26.97
CA LEU A 77 1.80 7.78 -26.53
C LEU A 77 2.52 8.43 -27.71
N PRO A 78 2.64 9.77 -27.71
CA PRO A 78 3.59 10.48 -28.57
C PRO A 78 5.02 9.94 -28.39
N PRO A 79 5.82 9.81 -29.47
CA PRO A 79 7.21 9.33 -29.41
C PRO A 79 8.10 10.08 -28.41
N GLU A 80 7.88 11.38 -28.22
CA GLU A 80 8.63 12.23 -27.30
C GLU A 80 8.38 11.85 -25.84
N ILE A 81 7.17 11.37 -25.54
CA ILE A 81 6.81 10.86 -24.22
C ILE A 81 7.37 9.45 -24.06
N LEU A 82 7.34 8.61 -25.10
CA LEU A 82 7.88 7.24 -25.05
C LEU A 82 9.36 7.19 -24.66
N HIS A 83 10.20 8.07 -25.21
CA HIS A 83 11.63 8.12 -24.87
C HIS A 83 11.87 8.48 -23.39
N ARG A 84 11.25 9.57 -22.91
CA ARG A 84 11.34 9.96 -21.49
C ARG A 84 10.77 8.88 -20.55
N TRP A 85 9.83 8.10 -21.06
CA TRP A 85 9.11 7.12 -20.29
C TRP A 85 9.88 5.80 -20.14
N ALA A 86 10.58 5.35 -21.19
CA ALA A 86 11.54 4.24 -21.12
C ALA A 86 12.67 4.50 -20.11
N GLU A 87 13.17 5.74 -20.04
CA GLU A 87 14.23 6.15 -19.10
C GLU A 87 13.71 6.34 -17.66
N SER A 88 12.41 6.52 -17.47
CA SER A 88 11.81 6.82 -16.15
C SER A 88 11.53 5.60 -15.27
N GLY A 89 11.86 4.39 -15.73
CA GLY A 89 11.60 3.15 -15.01
C GLY A 89 10.11 2.85 -14.83
N VAL A 90 9.24 3.40 -15.68
CA VAL A 90 7.80 3.16 -15.61
C VAL A 90 7.45 1.90 -16.40
N CYS A 91 6.77 0.97 -15.74
CA CYS A 91 6.33 -0.27 -16.35
C CYS A 91 5.04 -0.09 -17.15
N GLU A 92 4.86 -0.89 -18.20
CA GLU A 92 3.61 -0.89 -18.97
C GLU A 92 2.44 -1.32 -18.11
N GLU A 93 2.60 -2.47 -17.47
CA GLU A 93 1.63 -3.09 -16.60
C GLU A 93 2.11 -2.88 -15.16
N ASN A 94 1.20 -2.48 -14.29
CA ASN A 94 1.46 -2.18 -12.91
C ASN A 94 0.40 -2.85 -12.04
N TRP A 95 0.84 -3.50 -10.97
CA TRP A 95 0.06 -4.30 -10.04
C TRP A 95 0.19 -3.64 -8.67
N ILE A 96 -0.92 -3.17 -8.12
CA ILE A 96 -0.94 -2.35 -6.92
C ILE A 96 -1.89 -3.01 -5.91
N GLU A 97 -1.34 -3.49 -4.79
CA GLU A 97 -2.13 -3.88 -3.61
C GLU A 97 -2.30 -2.66 -2.70
N VAL A 98 -3.44 -2.59 -2.02
CA VAL A 98 -3.81 -1.47 -1.14
C VAL A 98 -4.19 -2.03 0.23
N LYS A 99 -3.59 -1.49 1.29
CA LYS A 99 -3.99 -1.85 2.66
C LYS A 99 -4.27 -0.62 3.49
N PHE A 100 -5.44 -0.62 4.15
CA PHE A 100 -5.88 0.48 4.99
C PHE A 100 -6.05 0.05 6.45
N PHE A 101 -5.37 0.78 7.33
CA PHE A 101 -5.45 0.61 8.78
C PHE A 101 -6.18 1.80 9.40
N GLY A 102 -7.51 1.71 9.41
CA GLY A 102 -8.40 2.77 9.89
C GLY A 102 -9.29 2.42 11.10
N SER A 103 -9.38 1.15 11.46
CA SER A 103 -10.42 0.63 12.37
C SER A 103 -10.18 0.86 13.87
N ALA A 104 -9.22 1.70 14.25
CA ALA A 104 -8.93 2.02 15.66
C ALA A 104 -10.16 2.53 16.44
N GLU A 105 -11.08 3.22 15.77
CA GLU A 105 -12.31 3.75 16.39
C GLU A 105 -13.43 2.70 16.52
N ARG A 106 -13.30 1.57 15.80
CA ARG A 106 -14.34 0.53 15.68
C ARG A 106 -14.03 -0.74 16.50
N SER A 107 -12.82 -0.90 17.05
CA SER A 107 -12.39 -2.10 17.79
C SER A 107 -11.56 -1.77 19.03
N LEU A 108 -12.09 -2.11 20.22
CA LEU A 108 -11.41 -2.03 21.53
C LEU A 108 -10.36 -3.15 21.76
N SER A 109 -10.08 -4.01 20.78
CA SER A 109 -9.26 -5.21 21.00
C SER A 109 -7.81 -5.03 20.52
N ASN A 110 -6.88 -4.99 21.48
CA ASN A 110 -5.42 -4.88 21.30
C ASN A 110 -4.73 -6.08 20.59
N LYS A 111 -5.48 -7.03 20.00
CA LYS A 111 -4.99 -8.36 19.60
C LYS A 111 -4.65 -8.53 18.10
N THR A 112 -4.64 -7.47 17.29
CA THR A 112 -4.55 -7.60 15.82
C THR A 112 -3.19 -7.26 15.20
N LYS A 113 -2.21 -6.75 15.96
CA LYS A 113 -0.95 -6.23 15.37
C LYS A 113 -0.16 -7.25 14.55
N THR A 114 0.02 -8.47 15.07
CA THR A 114 0.71 -9.55 14.35
C THR A 114 -0.06 -10.00 13.10
N LYS A 115 -1.40 -9.98 13.17
CA LYS A 115 -2.25 -10.30 12.01
C LYS A 115 -2.12 -9.24 10.92
N ASN A 116 -2.04 -7.95 11.29
CA ASN A 116 -1.82 -6.86 10.35
C ASN A 116 -0.49 -7.00 9.60
N ILE A 117 0.59 -7.40 10.30
CA ILE A 117 1.86 -7.73 9.66
C ILE A 117 1.69 -8.89 8.67
N ALA A 118 1.00 -9.95 9.08
CA ALA A 118 0.74 -11.09 8.19
C ALA A 118 0.02 -10.68 6.90
N LEU A 119 -0.92 -9.73 6.98
CA LEU A 119 -1.60 -9.17 5.80
C LEU A 119 -0.63 -8.42 4.88
N ILE A 120 0.14 -7.46 5.43
CA ILE A 120 1.15 -6.70 4.66
C ILE A 120 2.13 -7.63 3.95
N LEU A 121 2.68 -8.61 4.68
CA LEU A 121 3.61 -9.58 4.10
C LEU A 121 2.93 -10.42 3.03
N THR A 122 1.68 -10.84 3.24
CA THR A 122 0.93 -11.59 2.23
C THR A 122 0.84 -10.78 0.93
N ASP A 123 0.49 -9.50 0.98
CA ASP A 123 0.35 -8.70 -0.25
C ASP A 123 1.69 -8.46 -0.94
N LEU A 124 2.78 -8.21 -0.20
CA LEU A 124 4.13 -8.13 -0.76
C LEU A 124 4.52 -9.44 -1.47
N LEU A 125 4.22 -10.59 -0.87
CA LEU A 125 4.54 -11.89 -1.44
C LEU A 125 3.65 -12.22 -2.65
N ARG A 126 2.37 -11.81 -2.65
CA ARG A 126 1.51 -11.89 -3.84
C ARG A 126 2.11 -11.10 -4.99
N LEU A 127 2.54 -9.87 -4.74
CA LEU A 127 3.20 -9.06 -5.75
C LEU A 127 4.50 -9.70 -6.24
N LYS A 128 5.33 -10.24 -5.35
CA LYS A 128 6.59 -10.91 -5.71
C LYS A 128 6.36 -12.15 -6.58
N TYR A 129 5.50 -13.08 -6.14
CA TYR A 129 5.37 -14.41 -6.74
C TYR A 129 4.27 -14.52 -7.81
N TYR A 130 3.21 -13.71 -7.71
CA TYR A 130 2.09 -13.83 -8.65
C TYR A 130 2.23 -12.98 -9.89
N VAL A 131 3.21 -12.07 -9.92
CA VAL A 131 3.47 -11.16 -11.04
C VAL A 131 4.87 -11.46 -11.58
N ASN A 132 4.97 -11.81 -12.87
CA ASN A 132 6.27 -12.05 -13.52
C ASN A 132 6.95 -10.75 -13.92
N GLU A 133 6.19 -9.84 -14.55
CA GLU A 133 6.70 -8.62 -15.15
C GLU A 133 5.82 -7.43 -14.77
N GLY A 134 6.43 -6.25 -14.79
CA GLY A 134 5.75 -4.98 -14.57
C GLY A 134 6.01 -4.38 -13.19
N GLY A 135 5.36 -3.25 -12.94
CA GLY A 135 5.50 -2.49 -11.70
C GLY A 135 4.76 -3.20 -10.57
N LYS A 136 5.41 -3.38 -9.43
CA LYS A 136 4.87 -4.07 -8.25
C LYS A 136 4.81 -3.09 -7.09
N TYR A 137 3.62 -2.72 -6.66
CA TYR A 137 3.40 -1.63 -5.72
C TYR A 137 2.50 -2.07 -4.57
N LEU A 138 2.84 -1.64 -3.36
CA LEU A 138 2.00 -1.74 -2.18
C LEU A 138 1.74 -0.34 -1.62
N LEU A 139 0.47 0.06 -1.60
CA LEU A 139 0.02 1.29 -0.96
C LEU A 139 -0.47 0.97 0.45
N LEU A 140 0.21 1.50 1.47
CA LEU A 140 -0.21 1.43 2.86
C LEU A 140 -0.72 2.79 3.32
N VAL A 141 -1.89 2.78 3.95
CA VAL A 141 -2.48 3.98 4.55
C VAL A 141 -2.88 3.65 5.99
N PHE A 142 -2.41 4.46 6.94
CA PHE A 142 -2.75 4.35 8.36
C PHE A 142 -3.41 5.65 8.81
N ASN A 143 -4.52 5.61 9.54
CA ASN A 143 -5.14 6.82 10.10
C ASN A 143 -4.57 7.23 11.48
N ARG A 144 -3.52 6.54 11.93
CA ARG A 144 -2.70 6.81 13.12
C ARG A 144 -1.27 6.39 12.83
N ASP A 145 -0.37 6.66 13.77
CA ASP A 145 1.00 6.17 13.70
C ASP A 145 1.03 4.64 13.45
N PRO A 146 1.86 4.13 12.52
CA PRO A 146 1.94 2.71 12.20
C PRO A 146 2.22 1.82 13.42
N GLN A 147 2.92 2.31 14.46
CA GLN A 147 3.18 1.56 15.70
C GLN A 147 1.90 1.24 16.48
N TYR A 148 0.82 1.99 16.25
CA TYR A 148 -0.50 1.65 16.77
C TYR A 148 -1.00 0.33 16.19
N TYR A 149 -0.73 0.08 14.91
CA TYR A 149 -1.26 -1.06 14.14
C TYR A 149 -0.31 -2.24 14.00
N LEU A 150 1.00 -2.01 14.10
CA LEU A 150 2.04 -2.99 13.82
C LEU A 150 2.88 -3.26 15.09
N SER A 151 3.27 -4.51 15.29
CA SER A 151 4.24 -4.86 16.32
C SER A 151 5.67 -4.62 15.81
N LYS A 152 6.63 -4.44 16.72
CA LYS A 152 8.01 -4.14 16.35
C LYS A 152 8.66 -5.35 15.64
N ARG A 153 9.24 -5.08 14.47
CA ARG A 153 10.05 -5.98 13.65
C ARG A 153 11.10 -5.16 12.92
N ASP A 154 12.31 -5.70 12.76
CA ASP A 154 13.42 -4.96 12.17
C ASP A 154 13.16 -4.63 10.70
N TYR A 155 12.62 -5.58 9.92
CA TYR A 155 12.30 -5.35 8.52
C TYR A 155 11.20 -4.29 8.30
N LEU A 156 10.27 -4.11 9.26
CA LEU A 156 9.22 -3.09 9.12
C LEU A 156 9.79 -1.68 9.20
N LYS A 157 10.88 -1.48 9.93
CA LYS A 157 11.59 -0.20 9.95
C LYS A 157 12.04 0.16 8.54
N TYR A 158 12.74 -0.76 7.87
CA TYR A 158 13.23 -0.56 6.51
C TYR A 158 12.09 -0.47 5.48
N LEU A 159 11.02 -1.22 5.66
CA LEU A 159 9.85 -1.17 4.78
C LEU A 159 9.16 0.21 4.79
N LEU A 160 9.06 0.84 5.96
CA LEU A 160 8.36 2.11 6.15
C LEU A 160 9.29 3.33 6.10
N GLU A 161 10.62 3.14 6.07
CA GLU A 161 11.59 4.21 5.95
C GLU A 161 11.67 4.67 4.48
N PRO A 162 11.57 5.98 4.17
CA PRO A 162 11.68 6.45 2.80
C PRO A 162 13.06 6.14 2.20
N GLY A 163 13.10 5.84 0.91
CA GLY A 163 14.32 5.52 0.18
C GLY A 163 14.39 4.05 -0.27
N THR A 164 15.57 3.65 -0.74
CA THR A 164 15.82 2.29 -1.23
C THR A 164 16.38 1.42 -0.12
N HIS A 165 15.77 0.26 0.09
CA HIS A 165 16.15 -0.68 1.15
C HIS A 165 16.18 -2.12 0.63
N LYS A 166 17.14 -2.91 1.11
CA LYS A 166 17.13 -4.36 0.97
C LYS A 166 16.48 -4.97 2.21
N ILE A 167 15.34 -5.62 2.02
CA ILE A 167 14.56 -6.25 3.05
C ILE A 167 14.79 -7.76 2.98
N VAL A 168 15.31 -8.32 4.08
CA VAL A 168 15.50 -9.76 4.23
C VAL A 168 14.51 -10.29 5.26
N LEU A 169 13.62 -11.17 4.82
CA LEU A 169 12.60 -11.79 5.64
C LEU A 169 12.98 -13.25 5.87
N ASN A 170 13.29 -13.61 7.13
CA ASN A 170 13.38 -15.01 7.51
C ASN A 170 12.02 -15.47 8.03
N ILE A 171 11.27 -16.16 7.17
CA ILE A 171 9.94 -16.69 7.49
C ILE A 171 10.03 -17.68 8.66
N ALA A 172 11.12 -18.45 8.79
CA ALA A 172 11.25 -19.45 9.86
C ALA A 172 11.28 -18.81 11.27
N ASP A 173 11.76 -17.57 11.37
CA ASP A 173 11.86 -16.83 12.64
C ASP A 173 10.55 -16.13 13.01
N GLU A 174 9.55 -16.17 12.13
CA GLU A 174 8.29 -15.47 12.35
C GLU A 174 7.35 -16.19 13.32
N THR A 175 6.43 -15.41 13.88
CA THR A 175 5.39 -15.98 14.76
C THR A 175 4.52 -16.98 14.02
N LYS A 176 4.01 -17.98 14.76
CA LYS A 176 3.09 -19.01 14.23
C LYS A 176 1.93 -18.42 13.42
N THR A 177 1.36 -17.30 13.84
CA THR A 177 0.27 -16.62 13.11
C THR A 177 0.68 -16.13 11.72
N ILE A 178 1.87 -15.53 11.60
CA ILE A 178 2.40 -15.05 10.31
C ILE A 178 2.74 -16.26 9.44
N LEU A 179 3.44 -17.25 10.01
CA LEU A 179 3.79 -18.51 9.36
C LEU A 179 2.57 -19.23 8.76
N GLU A 180 1.51 -19.42 9.55
CA GLU A 180 0.29 -20.09 9.11
C GLU A 180 -0.43 -19.31 8.01
N THR A 181 -0.43 -17.97 8.10
CA THR A 181 -1.02 -17.11 7.08
C THR A 181 -0.24 -17.26 5.76
N ILE A 182 1.08 -17.11 5.79
CA ILE A 182 1.93 -17.25 4.60
C ILE A 182 1.80 -18.66 4.00
N LYS A 183 1.95 -19.72 4.81
CA LYS A 183 1.84 -21.11 4.32
C LYS A 183 0.48 -21.45 3.73
N LYS A 184 -0.60 -20.83 4.20
CA LYS A 184 -1.94 -20.99 3.61
C LYS A 184 -2.02 -20.40 2.21
N HIS A 185 -1.26 -19.35 1.93
CA HIS A 185 -1.31 -18.62 0.67
C HIS A 185 -0.25 -19.07 -0.35
N PHE A 186 0.92 -19.55 0.09
CA PHE A 186 2.09 -19.74 -0.79
C PHE A 186 2.79 -21.10 -0.61
N ARG A 187 2.07 -22.12 -0.13
CA ARG A 187 2.64 -23.38 0.39
C ARG A 187 3.71 -24.02 -0.51
N ASP A 188 3.51 -23.95 -1.82
CA ASP A 188 4.32 -24.62 -2.83
C ASP A 188 5.19 -23.65 -3.64
N GLN A 189 5.23 -22.36 -3.26
CA GLN A 189 5.90 -21.28 -4.02
C GLN A 189 7.09 -20.67 -3.29
N ILE A 190 7.25 -21.00 -2.00
CA ILE A 190 8.34 -20.51 -1.17
C ILE A 190 9.29 -21.68 -0.94
N ASP A 191 10.30 -21.79 -1.79
CA ASP A 191 11.30 -22.86 -1.74
C ASP A 191 12.35 -22.63 -0.65
N THR A 192 12.45 -21.38 -0.15
CA THR A 192 13.43 -20.95 0.86
C THR A 192 12.74 -20.24 2.01
N ASN A 193 13.21 -20.46 3.24
CA ASN A 193 12.73 -19.70 4.40
C ASN A 193 13.15 -18.22 4.36
N ILE A 194 14.14 -17.88 3.54
CA ILE A 194 14.65 -16.52 3.38
C ILE A 194 14.06 -15.93 2.10
N ILE A 195 13.42 -14.77 2.23
CA ILE A 195 12.90 -13.98 1.11
C ILE A 195 13.61 -12.63 1.11
N GLU A 196 14.20 -12.29 -0.03
CA GLU A 196 14.81 -10.98 -0.24
C GLU A 196 13.92 -10.12 -1.16
N LEU A 197 13.78 -8.85 -0.79
CA LEU A 197 13.05 -7.82 -1.52
C LEU A 197 13.89 -6.56 -1.54
N GLU A 198 14.22 -6.05 -2.71
CA GLU A 198 14.68 -4.67 -2.84
C GLU A 198 13.47 -3.77 -3.05
N THR A 199 13.37 -2.71 -2.26
CA THR A 199 12.19 -1.84 -2.26
C THR A 199 12.57 -0.38 -2.31
N LEU A 200 11.78 0.42 -3.03
CA LEU A 200 11.78 1.88 -2.96
C LEU A 200 10.50 2.35 -2.26
N THR A 201 10.66 3.01 -1.12
CA THR A 201 9.53 3.53 -0.33
C THR A 201 9.43 5.06 -0.46
N HIS A 202 8.23 5.53 -0.80
CA HIS A 202 7.84 6.93 -0.77
C HIS A 202 6.88 7.19 0.38
N THR A 203 6.99 8.37 1.01
CA THR A 203 6.11 8.80 2.10
C THR A 203 5.57 10.21 1.83
N ILE A 204 4.37 10.48 2.34
CA ILE A 204 3.80 11.84 2.38
C ILE A 204 3.94 12.34 3.82
N LYS A 205 4.13 13.66 3.99
CA LYS A 205 4.04 14.26 5.33
C LYS A 205 2.71 13.88 5.97
N PRO A 206 2.70 13.47 7.27
CA PRO A 206 1.46 13.08 7.93
C PRO A 206 0.40 14.16 7.80
N LEU A 207 -0.80 13.75 7.37
CA LEU A 207 -1.90 14.66 7.10
C LEU A 207 -2.82 14.74 8.32
N PRO A 208 -2.91 15.89 9.01
CA PRO A 208 -3.92 16.09 10.04
C PRO A 208 -5.30 16.20 9.40
N VAL A 209 -6.26 15.46 9.93
CA VAL A 209 -7.66 15.54 9.49
C VAL A 209 -8.46 16.31 10.52
N LYS A 210 -8.87 17.52 10.13
CA LYS A 210 -9.71 18.40 10.96
C LYS A 210 -11.10 17.80 11.14
N GLY A 211 -11.62 17.85 12.36
CA GLY A 211 -13.01 17.47 12.68
C GLY A 211 -13.22 16.05 13.21
N LEU A 212 -12.20 15.19 13.22
CA LEU A 212 -12.26 13.90 13.90
C LEU A 212 -11.60 13.96 15.27
N ILE A 213 -12.35 13.55 16.30
CA ILE A 213 -11.94 13.62 17.70
C ILE A 213 -11.48 12.23 18.13
N ILE A 214 -10.18 12.05 18.39
CA ILE A 214 -9.68 10.84 19.06
C ILE A 214 -9.64 11.10 20.57
N THR A 215 -10.29 10.24 21.36
CA THR A 215 -9.94 10.07 22.78
C THR A 215 -8.66 9.24 22.86
N SER A 216 -7.66 9.75 23.58
CA SER A 216 -6.36 9.09 23.77
C SER A 216 -6.53 7.60 24.15
N PRO A 217 -5.75 6.66 23.57
CA PRO A 217 -5.81 5.25 23.93
C PRO A 217 -5.40 4.97 25.39
N ASP A 218 -4.69 5.90 26.05
CA ASP A 218 -4.25 5.75 27.45
C ASP A 218 -5.31 6.19 28.48
N THR A 219 -6.44 6.71 28.02
CA THR A 219 -7.55 7.10 28.90
C THR A 219 -8.80 6.40 28.41
N VAL A 220 -9.17 5.31 29.09
CA VAL A 220 -10.55 4.81 29.07
C VAL A 220 -11.35 5.69 30.03
N PRO A 221 -12.37 6.45 29.61
CA PRO A 221 -13.38 6.88 30.54
C PRO A 221 -14.58 5.94 30.37
N LEU A 222 -14.80 5.12 31.40
CA LEU A 222 -16.13 4.71 31.79
C LEU A 222 -17.05 5.92 31.70
N LYS A 223 -18.11 5.81 30.88
CA LYS A 223 -19.25 6.73 30.76
C LYS A 223 -19.34 7.73 31.94
N LYS A 224 -18.77 8.94 31.79
CA LYS A 224 -19.12 10.19 32.50
C LYS A 224 -18.16 11.33 32.10
N SER A 225 -18.76 12.45 31.67
CA SER A 225 -18.20 13.79 31.37
C SER A 225 -16.98 13.90 30.44
N LEU A 226 -17.22 14.36 29.20
CA LEU A 226 -16.27 14.62 28.11
C LEU A 226 -15.66 16.05 28.15
N GLU A 227 -15.55 16.69 29.31
CA GLU A 227 -14.92 18.00 29.42
C GLU A 227 -13.48 17.87 29.93
N GLY A 228 -12.50 18.26 29.09
CA GLY A 228 -11.11 18.47 29.52
C GLY A 228 -10.03 17.53 28.98
N LEU A 229 -10.35 16.51 28.15
CA LEU A 229 -9.32 15.66 27.52
C LEU A 229 -8.64 16.37 26.33
N PRO A 230 -7.30 16.28 26.18
CA PRO A 230 -6.60 16.83 25.04
C PRO A 230 -7.07 16.13 23.75
N ARG A 231 -7.66 16.91 22.86
CA ARG A 231 -8.22 16.46 21.58
C ARG A 231 -7.05 16.25 20.59
N LEU A 232 -6.83 15.03 20.15
CA LEU A 232 -5.86 14.73 19.08
C LEU A 232 -6.62 14.44 17.79
N GLU A 233 -6.31 15.19 16.73
CA GLU A 233 -6.81 14.93 15.37
C GLU A 233 -6.10 13.68 14.80
N PRO A 234 -6.79 12.75 14.12
CA PRO A 234 -6.14 11.66 13.41
C PRO A 234 -5.16 12.20 12.38
N GLN A 235 -3.95 11.63 12.37
CA GLN A 235 -2.95 11.89 11.35
C GLN A 235 -2.88 10.69 10.43
N TYR A 236 -3.06 10.94 9.13
CA TYR A 236 -2.90 9.91 8.12
C TYR A 236 -1.43 9.79 7.72
N HIS A 237 -0.93 8.56 7.74
CA HIS A 237 0.41 8.19 7.28
C HIS A 237 0.28 7.37 6.01
N PHE A 238 1.00 7.77 4.97
CA PHE A 238 0.93 7.17 3.64
C PHE A 238 2.30 6.63 3.25
N TYR A 239 2.34 5.39 2.74
CA TYR A 239 3.54 4.74 2.23
C TYR A 239 3.22 4.10 0.89
N LEU A 240 3.99 4.44 -0.15
CA LEU A 240 3.98 3.73 -1.42
C LEU A 240 5.30 2.98 -1.54
N ILE A 241 5.21 1.66 -1.49
CA ILE A 241 6.35 0.76 -1.57
C ILE A 241 6.36 0.14 -2.95
N ARG A 242 7.47 0.29 -3.68
CA ARG A 242 7.71 -0.34 -4.97
C ARG A 242 8.72 -1.47 -4.79
N ILE A 243 8.43 -2.67 -5.26
CA ILE A 243 9.43 -3.74 -5.36
C ILE A 243 10.30 -3.46 -6.59
N LEU A 244 11.61 -3.39 -6.38
CA LEU A 244 12.62 -3.25 -7.41
C LEU A 244 13.10 -4.65 -7.78
N GLU A 245 12.81 -5.08 -9.00
CA GLU A 245 13.40 -6.30 -9.54
C GLU A 245 14.52 -5.89 -10.48
N PHE A 246 15.75 -6.17 -10.06
CA PHE A 246 16.89 -6.10 -10.96
C PHE A 246 16.74 -7.27 -11.92
N ILE A 247 16.53 -6.95 -13.19
CA ILE A 247 16.79 -7.90 -14.26
C ILE A 247 18.30 -8.12 -14.19
N GLU A 248 18.73 -9.25 -13.61
CA GLU A 248 20.07 -9.76 -13.88
C GLU A 248 20.12 -10.00 -15.37
N TYR A 249 20.72 -9.05 -16.11
CA TYR A 249 21.11 -9.30 -17.47
C TYR A 249 22.14 -10.43 -17.40
N PHE A 250 21.71 -11.64 -17.74
CA PHE A 250 22.62 -12.76 -17.98
C PHE A 250 23.70 -12.27 -18.94
N THR A 251 24.95 -12.34 -18.47
CA THR A 251 26.16 -12.01 -19.24
C THR A 251 26.51 -13.14 -20.19
#